data_AF-A0A8H7ER93-F1
#
_entry.id   AF-A0A8H7ER93-F1
#
_cell.length_a   1.000
_cell.length_b   1.000
_cell.length_c   1.000
_cell.angle_alpha   90.00
_cell.angle_beta   90.00
_cell.angle_gamma   90.00
#
_symmetry.space_group_name_H-M   'P 1'
#
loop_
_entity.id
_entity.type
_entity.pdbx_description
1 polymer ?
#
loop_
_entity_poly.entity_id
_entity_poly.type
_entity_poly.pdbx_seq_one_letter_code
_entity_poly.pdbx_strand_id
1 'polypeptide(L)'
;MSKSKGEMNFRIAPPVNGIEKDYDGPVKDRLLPDDIQTKIAYPDIHAKWDEWEFITESDAQAYLPMPQSVPAKVTLGINSLQTVEVPYLKTVSLNKYVSNRKGHIINTAGAVWGLDFAPKDPSVDSQPFTQYLAISGYKSTLNEHHPVEDIQPDGSYLNCIQLWRCNLTAADTPDDPVLDLCFVHPYGIVLDMKWCPYGAYEEVG
;
A
#
# COMPACT_ATOMS: atom_id res chain seq x y z
N MET A 1 -27.93 -26.30 -23.99
CA MET A 1 -28.05 -24.84 -23.76
C MET A 1 -26.66 -24.32 -23.41
N SER A 2 -26.04 -23.59 -24.34
CA SER A 2 -24.71 -23.00 -24.20
C SER A 2 -24.82 -21.69 -23.42
N LYS A 3 -24.06 -21.52 -22.34
CA LYS A 3 -23.90 -20.23 -21.65
C LYS A 3 -22.80 -19.46 -22.40
N SER A 4 -23.16 -18.36 -23.06
CA SER A 4 -22.17 -17.44 -23.63
C SER A 4 -21.38 -16.78 -22.51
N LYS A 5 -20.05 -16.94 -22.51
CA LYS A 5 -19.15 -16.08 -21.75
C LYS A 5 -19.22 -14.70 -22.38
N GLY A 6 -19.74 -13.71 -21.64
CA GLY A 6 -19.64 -12.32 -22.05
C GLY A 6 -18.18 -11.89 -22.03
N GLU A 7 -17.67 -11.45 -23.17
CA GLU A 7 -16.38 -10.78 -23.25
C GLU A 7 -16.52 -9.40 -22.58
N MET A 8 -15.84 -9.21 -21.45
CA MET A 8 -15.70 -7.90 -20.82
C MET A 8 -14.72 -7.09 -21.66
N ASN A 9 -15.24 -6.08 -22.35
CA ASN A 9 -14.45 -5.12 -23.12
C ASN A 9 -13.86 -4.09 -22.15
N PHE A 10 -12.58 -4.24 -21.80
CA PHE A 10 -11.81 -3.18 -21.16
C PHE A 10 -11.46 -2.13 -22.22
N ARG A 11 -11.88 -0.88 -22.04
CA ARG A 11 -11.37 0.22 -22.88
C ARG A 11 -9.95 0.56 -22.42
N ILE A 12 -8.97 -0.03 -23.09
CA ILE A 12 -7.57 0.37 -22.98
C ILE A 12 -7.49 1.79 -23.54
N ALA A 13 -7.21 2.78 -22.67
CA ALA A 13 -6.83 4.12 -23.10
C ALA A 13 -5.71 4.02 -24.16
N PRO A 14 -5.60 4.95 -25.13
CA PRO A 14 -4.57 4.86 -26.16
C PRO A 14 -3.20 4.66 -25.48
N PRO A 15 -2.39 3.71 -25.97
CA PRO A 15 -1.15 3.33 -25.30
C PRO A 15 -0.27 4.56 -25.13
N VAL A 16 0.09 4.85 -23.88
CA VAL A 16 1.15 5.81 -23.58
C VAL A 16 2.45 5.15 -24.02
N ASN A 17 3.18 5.80 -24.93
CA ASN A 17 4.46 5.31 -25.44
C ASN A 17 5.38 4.91 -24.28
N GLY A 18 5.72 3.62 -24.18
CA GLY A 18 6.59 3.07 -23.14
C GLY A 18 5.91 2.16 -22.11
N ILE A 19 4.57 2.15 -22.00
CA ILE A 19 3.83 1.35 -21.00
C ILE A 19 3.41 -0.03 -21.54
N GLU A 20 3.50 -0.24 -22.86
CA GLU A 20 3.01 -1.44 -23.56
C GLU A 20 3.59 -2.77 -23.04
N LYS A 21 4.74 -2.74 -22.35
CA LYS A 21 5.43 -3.93 -21.81
C LYS A 21 5.22 -4.16 -20.31
N ASP A 22 4.62 -3.22 -19.59
CA ASP A 22 4.51 -3.24 -18.11
C ASP A 22 3.14 -3.72 -17.62
N TYR A 23 2.24 -4.13 -18.54
CA TYR A 23 0.96 -4.77 -18.21
C TYR A 23 1.08 -6.25 -17.82
N ASP A 24 2.28 -6.83 -17.78
CA ASP A 24 2.48 -8.18 -17.25
C ASP A 24 2.69 -8.12 -15.72
N GLY A 25 1.62 -8.38 -14.96
CA GLY A 25 1.67 -8.45 -13.49
C GLY A 25 0.31 -8.27 -12.81
N PRO A 26 0.25 -8.28 -11.46
CA PRO A 26 -0.98 -8.13 -10.68
C PRO A 26 -1.71 -6.78 -10.89
N VAL A 27 -1.13 -5.86 -11.65
CA VAL A 27 -1.74 -4.59 -12.07
C VAL A 27 -2.79 -4.81 -13.16
N LYS A 28 -2.61 -5.83 -14.03
CA LYS A 28 -3.56 -6.16 -15.10
C LYS A 28 -4.92 -6.60 -14.57
N ASP A 29 -4.92 -7.37 -13.48
CA ASP A 29 -6.12 -7.92 -12.85
C ASP A 29 -6.76 -6.94 -11.85
N ARG A 30 -6.12 -5.80 -11.58
CA ARG A 30 -6.61 -4.72 -10.70
C ARG A 30 -7.20 -3.54 -11.44
N LEU A 31 -7.32 -3.65 -12.76
CA LEU A 31 -8.16 -2.73 -13.52
C LEU A 31 -9.61 -3.04 -13.13
N LEU A 32 -10.19 -2.16 -12.32
CA LEU A 32 -11.63 -2.20 -12.03
C LEU A 32 -12.37 -2.15 -13.37
N PRO A 33 -13.36 -3.01 -13.61
CA PRO A 33 -14.16 -2.92 -14.83
C PRO A 33 -14.84 -1.54 -14.91
N ASP A 34 -14.98 -1.03 -16.13
CA ASP A 34 -15.43 0.35 -16.44
C ASP A 34 -16.78 0.71 -15.77
N ASP A 35 -17.63 -0.28 -15.50
CA ASP A 35 -18.93 -0.14 -14.87
C ASP A 35 -18.89 0.06 -13.35
N ILE A 36 -17.81 -0.35 -12.67
CA ILE A 36 -17.59 -0.11 -11.24
C ILE A 36 -16.95 1.26 -11.02
N GLN A 37 -16.05 1.69 -11.91
CA GLN A 37 -15.35 2.99 -11.77
C GLN A 37 -16.30 4.19 -11.77
N THR A 38 -17.46 4.08 -12.43
CA THR A 38 -18.44 5.16 -12.54
C THR A 38 -19.52 5.14 -11.44
N LYS A 39 -19.54 4.10 -10.59
CA LYS A 39 -20.61 3.91 -9.61
C LYS A 39 -20.16 4.31 -8.21
N ILE A 40 -20.58 5.48 -7.76
CA ILE A 40 -20.36 5.94 -6.39
C ILE A 40 -21.22 5.09 -5.44
N ALA A 41 -20.56 4.27 -4.61
CA ALA A 41 -21.23 3.41 -3.64
C ALA A 41 -21.75 4.20 -2.41
N TYR A 42 -21.06 5.28 -2.03
CA TYR A 42 -21.36 6.10 -0.87
C TYR A 42 -21.30 7.59 -1.23
N PRO A 43 -22.39 8.16 -1.80
CA PRO A 43 -22.39 9.51 -2.36
C PRO A 43 -22.31 10.64 -1.34
N ASP A 44 -22.47 10.34 -0.05
CA ASP A 44 -22.44 11.32 1.03
C ASP A 44 -21.15 11.24 1.88
N ILE A 45 -20.26 10.28 1.57
CA ILE A 45 -19.00 10.08 2.30
C ILE A 45 -17.86 10.71 1.51
N HIS A 46 -17.51 11.94 1.85
CA HIS A 46 -16.37 12.66 1.29
C HIS A 46 -15.37 12.97 2.39
N ALA A 47 -14.10 12.67 2.12
CA ALA A 47 -13.03 13.23 2.95
C ALA A 47 -13.00 14.76 2.71
N LYS A 48 -13.15 15.54 3.78
CA LYS A 48 -13.04 17.00 3.68
C LYS A 48 -11.67 17.44 4.14
N TRP A 49 -11.09 18.42 3.45
CA TRP A 49 -9.74 18.90 3.77
C TRP A 49 -9.62 19.51 5.18
N ASP A 50 -10.72 20.04 5.73
CA ASP A 50 -10.78 20.59 7.09
C ASP A 50 -10.86 19.53 8.20
N GLU A 51 -11.05 18.25 7.84
CA GLU A 51 -11.02 17.12 8.77
C GLU A 51 -9.59 16.55 8.96
N TRP A 52 -8.60 17.05 8.21
CA TRP A 52 -7.21 16.63 8.28
C TRP A 52 -6.32 17.72 8.86
N GLU A 53 -5.41 17.31 9.73
CA GLU A 53 -4.36 18.19 10.24
C GLU A 53 -2.98 17.54 10.11
N PHE A 54 -1.99 18.37 9.81
CA PHE A 54 -0.60 17.95 9.92
C PHE A 54 -0.16 18.08 11.37
N ILE A 55 0.35 16.98 11.92
CA ILE A 55 0.92 16.97 13.26
C ILE A 55 2.45 16.97 13.20
N THR A 56 3.09 17.37 14.30
CA THR A 56 4.55 17.35 14.39
C THR A 56 5.06 15.91 14.54
N GLU A 57 6.32 15.66 14.17
CA GLU A 57 6.95 14.35 14.40
C GLU A 57 6.93 13.94 15.88
N SER A 58 7.04 14.91 16.79
CA SER A 58 7.00 14.67 18.23
C SER A 58 5.64 14.14 18.67
N ASP A 59 4.56 14.76 18.19
CA ASP A 59 3.20 14.34 18.53
C ASP A 59 2.86 12.99 17.85
N ALA A 60 3.43 12.75 16.67
CA ALA A 60 3.23 11.52 15.91
C ALA A 60 3.87 10.31 16.60
N GLN A 61 4.92 10.47 17.42
CA GLN A 61 5.62 9.36 18.08
C GLN A 61 4.68 8.42 18.83
N ALA A 62 3.63 8.97 19.45
CA ALA A 62 2.65 8.17 20.19
C ALA A 62 1.80 7.27 19.29
N TYR A 63 1.74 7.51 17.97
CA TYR A 63 0.96 6.76 16.99
C TYR A 63 1.79 5.78 16.17
N LEU A 64 3.09 6.06 16.01
CA LEU A 64 3.99 5.26 15.19
C LEU A 64 4.29 3.89 15.82
N PRO A 65 4.70 2.89 15.03
CA PRO A 65 5.16 1.62 15.56
C PRO A 65 6.34 1.83 16.50
N MET A 66 6.36 1.09 17.61
CA MET A 66 7.43 1.24 18.59
C MET A 66 8.74 0.72 17.99
N PRO A 67 9.81 1.55 17.94
CA PRO A 67 11.12 1.06 17.56
C PRO A 67 11.51 -0.05 18.53
N GLN A 68 11.67 -1.28 18.05
CA GLN A 68 12.29 -2.30 18.90
C GLN A 68 13.79 -1.97 19.00
N SER A 69 14.53 -2.56 19.92
CA SER A 69 15.95 -2.25 20.06
C SER A 69 16.83 -2.95 19.00
N VAL A 70 16.26 -3.85 18.19
CA VAL A 70 17.03 -4.78 17.33
C VAL A 70 16.40 -4.90 15.94
N PRO A 71 17.11 -4.53 14.85
CA PRO A 71 16.64 -4.70 13.48
C PRO A 71 16.16 -6.12 13.16
N ALA A 72 15.21 -6.24 12.24
CA ALA A 72 14.74 -7.55 11.79
C ALA A 72 15.85 -8.26 11.00
N LYS A 73 16.12 -9.53 11.32
CA LYS A 73 17.10 -10.35 10.61
C LYS A 73 16.40 -11.24 9.60
N VAL A 74 16.79 -11.12 8.33
CA VAL A 74 16.22 -11.91 7.24
C VAL A 74 17.35 -12.62 6.49
N THR A 75 17.17 -13.91 6.21
CA THR A 75 18.11 -14.69 5.41
C THR A 75 17.63 -14.74 3.96
N LEU A 76 18.46 -14.23 3.05
CA LEU A 76 18.16 -14.09 1.62
C LEU A 76 19.17 -14.85 0.78
N GLY A 77 18.75 -15.32 -0.39
CA GLY A 77 19.60 -16.04 -1.35
C GLY A 77 19.00 -17.36 -1.79
N ILE A 78 19.56 -17.94 -2.85
CA ILE A 78 19.22 -19.29 -3.33
C ILE A 78 20.40 -20.23 -3.09
N ASN A 79 21.53 -19.94 -3.74
CA ASN A 79 22.74 -20.78 -3.65
C ASN A 79 23.73 -20.29 -2.58
N SER A 80 23.74 -18.98 -2.31
CA SER A 80 24.53 -18.35 -1.25
C SER A 80 23.57 -17.60 -0.34
N LEU A 81 23.36 -18.12 0.87
CA LEU A 81 22.50 -17.51 1.86
C LEU A 81 23.26 -16.41 2.60
N GLN A 82 22.65 -15.24 2.71
CA GLN A 82 23.17 -14.09 3.44
C GLN A 82 22.11 -13.61 4.44
N THR A 83 22.49 -13.48 5.70
CA THR A 83 21.64 -12.85 6.70
C THR A 83 21.87 -11.35 6.67
N VAL A 84 20.81 -10.59 6.52
CA VAL A 84 20.81 -9.13 6.47
C VAL A 84 19.92 -8.57 7.55
N GLU A 85 20.32 -7.40 8.06
CA GLU A 85 19.52 -6.64 8.99
C GLU A 85 18.69 -5.61 8.22
N VAL A 86 17.39 -5.60 8.48
CA VAL A 86 16.44 -4.64 7.91
C VAL A 86 16.01 -3.70 9.04
N PRO A 87 16.50 -2.44 9.08
CA PRO A 87 16.10 -1.47 10.09
C PRO A 87 14.60 -1.14 9.99
N TYR A 88 14.05 -0.53 11.04
CA TYR A 88 12.64 -0.12 11.06
C TYR A 88 12.32 0.92 10.00
N LEU A 89 11.15 0.77 9.40
CA LEU A 89 10.66 1.69 8.37
C LEU A 89 11.68 1.84 7.23
N LYS A 90 12.43 0.76 6.96
CA LYS A 90 13.39 0.64 5.86
C LYS A 90 13.08 -0.59 5.03
N THR A 91 13.70 -0.61 3.86
CA THR A 91 13.51 -1.64 2.86
C THR A 91 14.84 -2.26 2.47
N VAL A 92 14.76 -3.48 1.94
CA VAL A 92 15.89 -4.18 1.33
C VAL A 92 15.47 -4.73 -0.03
N SER A 93 16.20 -4.38 -1.08
CA SER A 93 15.98 -4.91 -2.42
C SER A 93 16.47 -6.35 -2.55
N LEU A 94 15.60 -7.23 -3.09
CA LEU A 94 15.89 -8.65 -3.29
C LEU A 94 16.87 -8.89 -4.43
N ASN A 95 16.96 -7.98 -5.40
CA ASN A 95 17.85 -8.10 -6.55
C ASN A 95 19.33 -8.16 -6.15
N LYS A 96 19.69 -7.62 -4.98
CA LYS A 96 21.04 -7.64 -4.39
C LYS A 96 21.46 -9.04 -3.96
N TYR A 97 20.50 -9.94 -3.69
CA TYR A 97 20.76 -11.26 -3.10
C TYR A 97 20.29 -12.41 -4.00
N VAL A 98 19.32 -12.16 -4.87
CA VAL A 98 18.80 -13.15 -5.82
C VAL A 98 18.73 -12.52 -7.20
N SER A 99 19.61 -13.00 -8.09
CA SER A 99 19.67 -12.56 -9.49
C SER A 99 18.30 -12.68 -10.16
N ASN A 100 17.90 -11.65 -10.91
CA ASN A 100 16.63 -11.58 -11.64
C ASN A 100 15.35 -11.57 -10.77
N ARG A 101 15.45 -11.46 -9.44
CA ARG A 101 14.27 -11.18 -8.58
C ARG A 101 14.09 -9.68 -8.42
N LYS A 102 12.98 -9.16 -8.95
CA LYS A 102 12.51 -7.81 -8.66
C LYS A 102 11.53 -7.89 -7.49
N GLY A 103 11.84 -7.18 -6.42
CA GLY A 103 11.02 -7.17 -5.21
C GLY A 103 11.79 -6.59 -4.03
N HIS A 104 11.04 -6.19 -3.01
CA HIS A 104 11.59 -5.56 -1.82
C HIS A 104 11.00 -6.23 -0.58
N ILE A 105 11.80 -6.29 0.48
CA ILE A 105 11.33 -6.56 1.83
C ILE A 105 11.15 -5.22 2.51
N ILE A 106 9.99 -5.01 3.12
CA ILE A 106 9.65 -3.81 3.87
C ILE A 106 9.57 -4.20 5.34
N ASN A 107 10.35 -3.55 6.20
CA ASN A 107 10.15 -3.65 7.64
C ASN A 107 9.24 -2.51 8.09
N THR A 108 7.96 -2.82 8.25
CA THR A 108 6.92 -1.87 8.68
C THR A 108 6.98 -1.53 10.17
N ALA A 109 7.90 -2.14 10.92
CA ALA A 109 8.09 -1.97 12.35
C ALA A 109 6.89 -2.34 13.24
N GLY A 110 5.84 -2.94 12.67
CA GLY A 110 4.65 -3.37 13.37
C GLY A 110 4.03 -4.62 12.75
N ALA A 111 2.90 -5.05 13.27
CA ALA A 111 2.12 -6.12 12.68
C ALA A 111 1.41 -5.63 11.42
N VAL A 112 1.31 -6.48 10.40
CA VAL A 112 0.68 -6.16 9.11
C VAL A 112 -0.61 -6.95 8.96
N TRP A 113 -1.75 -6.26 9.07
CA TRP A 113 -3.09 -6.86 9.06
C TRP A 113 -4.02 -6.25 7.99
N GLY A 114 -3.61 -5.15 7.37
CA GLY A 114 -4.24 -4.61 6.17
C GLY A 114 -3.17 -4.19 5.16
N LEU A 115 -3.41 -4.52 3.90
CA LEU A 115 -2.53 -4.22 2.78
C LEU A 115 -3.38 -3.97 1.55
N ASP A 116 -3.26 -2.77 0.98
CA ASP A 116 -3.92 -2.47 -0.27
C ASP A 116 -3.18 -1.39 -1.07
N PHE A 117 -3.14 -1.55 -2.39
CA PHE A 117 -2.57 -0.54 -3.26
C PHE A 117 -3.61 0.53 -3.57
N ALA A 118 -3.20 1.79 -3.52
CA ALA A 118 -4.06 2.90 -3.86
C ALA A 118 -4.54 2.75 -5.32
N PRO A 119 -5.84 2.91 -5.58
CA PRO A 119 -6.35 2.92 -6.94
C PRO A 119 -5.75 4.11 -7.69
N LYS A 120 -5.53 3.92 -8.98
CA LYS A 120 -5.04 4.96 -9.87
C LYS A 120 -5.86 4.97 -11.13
N ASP A 121 -6.04 6.16 -11.70
CA ASP A 121 -6.61 6.34 -13.01
C ASP A 121 -5.49 6.60 -14.04
N PRO A 122 -5.21 5.64 -14.94
CA PRO A 122 -4.19 5.82 -15.98
C PRO A 122 -4.46 7.00 -16.92
N SER A 123 -5.70 7.49 -17.01
CA SER A 123 -6.08 8.57 -17.94
C SER A 123 -5.69 9.97 -17.46
N VAL A 124 -5.58 10.17 -16.14
CA VAL A 124 -5.23 11.48 -15.53
C VAL A 124 -3.93 11.45 -14.74
N ASP A 125 -3.32 10.27 -14.57
CA ASP A 125 -2.11 10.12 -13.80
C ASP A 125 -0.84 10.53 -14.56
N SER A 126 -0.15 11.53 -14.01
CA SER A 126 1.14 12.01 -14.53
C SER A 126 2.34 11.11 -14.21
N GLN A 127 2.19 10.15 -13.29
CA GLN A 127 3.25 9.23 -12.85
C GLN A 127 2.77 7.77 -12.84
N PRO A 128 2.56 7.15 -14.02
CA PRO A 128 1.95 5.82 -14.15
C PRO A 128 2.65 4.72 -13.33
N PHE A 129 3.96 4.81 -13.17
CA PHE A 129 4.78 3.81 -12.47
C PHE A 129 4.87 4.03 -10.94
N THR A 130 4.52 5.22 -10.45
CA THR A 130 4.50 5.53 -9.01
C THR A 130 3.24 4.97 -8.38
N GLN A 131 3.35 3.94 -7.56
CA GLN A 131 2.23 3.29 -6.88
C GLN A 131 2.34 3.50 -5.38
N TYR A 132 1.22 3.59 -4.70
CA TYR A 132 1.20 3.72 -3.25
C TYR A 132 0.64 2.45 -2.62
N LEU A 133 1.40 1.84 -1.72
CA LEU A 133 0.97 0.71 -0.91
C LEU A 133 0.60 1.22 0.49
N ALA A 134 -0.68 1.12 0.84
CA ALA A 134 -1.12 1.35 2.20
C ALA A 134 -0.90 0.09 3.03
N ILE A 135 -0.35 0.26 4.23
CA ILE A 135 -0.10 -0.81 5.19
C ILE A 135 -0.66 -0.41 6.55
N SER A 136 -1.46 -1.31 7.12
CA SER A 136 -2.10 -1.11 8.43
C SER A 136 -1.93 -2.34 9.33
N GLY A 137 -2.18 -2.14 10.62
CA GLY A 137 -2.16 -3.21 11.62
C GLY A 137 -2.04 -2.64 13.03
N TYR A 138 -1.02 -3.04 13.78
CA TYR A 138 -0.78 -2.55 15.15
C TYR A 138 0.72 -2.45 15.47
N LYS A 139 1.06 -1.71 16.53
CA LYS A 139 2.39 -1.11 16.74
C LYS A 139 3.52 -2.06 17.09
N SER A 140 3.24 -3.22 17.66
CA SER A 140 4.29 -4.11 18.17
C SER A 140 3.92 -5.58 17.97
N THR A 141 4.83 -6.38 17.41
CA THR A 141 4.63 -7.83 17.28
C THR A 141 5.11 -8.64 18.48
N LEU A 142 5.79 -8.00 19.44
CA LEU A 142 6.46 -8.67 20.56
C LEU A 142 5.72 -8.51 21.89
N ASN A 143 5.15 -7.32 22.12
CA ASN A 143 4.57 -6.95 23.41
C ASN A 143 3.06 -6.76 23.35
N GLU A 144 2.45 -6.90 22.17
CA GLU A 144 1.04 -6.69 21.93
C GLU A 144 0.46 -7.90 21.19
N HIS A 145 -0.69 -8.37 21.68
CA HIS A 145 -1.48 -9.41 21.05
C HIS A 145 -2.93 -8.95 21.07
N HIS A 146 -3.52 -8.83 19.89
CA HIS A 146 -4.91 -8.43 19.72
C HIS A 146 -5.70 -9.61 19.15
N PRO A 147 -6.73 -10.11 19.84
CA PRO A 147 -7.77 -10.92 19.23
C PRO A 147 -8.47 -10.15 18.10
N VAL A 148 -8.85 -10.84 17.04
CA VAL A 148 -9.59 -10.24 15.90
C VAL A 148 -10.95 -9.68 16.34
N GLU A 149 -11.53 -10.22 17.41
CA GLU A 149 -12.87 -9.88 17.89
C GLU A 149 -12.86 -8.77 18.96
N ASP A 150 -11.68 -8.28 19.34
CA ASP A 150 -11.57 -7.24 20.37
C ASP A 150 -12.00 -5.88 19.82
N ILE A 151 -13.04 -5.31 20.45
CA ILE A 151 -13.47 -3.95 20.20
C ILE A 151 -12.67 -3.02 21.10
N GLN A 152 -11.89 -2.12 20.50
CA GLN A 152 -11.15 -1.10 21.24
C GLN A 152 -12.01 0.16 21.38
N PRO A 153 -12.17 0.73 22.60
CA PRO A 153 -12.83 2.01 22.77
C PRO A 153 -12.13 3.11 21.96
N ASP A 154 -12.89 4.04 21.39
CA ASP A 154 -12.33 5.20 20.70
C ASP A 154 -11.34 5.97 21.59
N GLY A 155 -10.18 6.35 21.05
CA GLY A 155 -9.14 7.04 21.82
C GLY A 155 -8.28 6.14 22.70
N SER A 156 -8.65 4.87 22.88
CA SER A 156 -7.88 3.95 23.75
C SER A 156 -6.60 3.44 23.12
N TYR A 157 -6.51 3.45 21.79
CA TYR A 157 -5.36 2.96 21.06
C TYR A 157 -5.04 3.87 19.87
N LEU A 158 -3.94 4.61 20.03
CA LEU A 158 -3.36 5.45 18.98
C LEU A 158 -2.68 4.54 17.96
N ASN A 159 -2.79 4.80 16.67
CA ASN A 159 -2.22 3.95 15.64
C ASN A 159 -1.94 4.74 14.36
N CYS A 160 -1.31 4.09 13.38
CA CYS A 160 -1.13 4.69 12.07
C CYS A 160 -1.34 3.72 10.91
N ILE A 161 -1.71 4.29 9.76
CA ILE A 161 -1.69 3.66 8.45
C ILE A 161 -0.50 4.25 7.69
N GLN A 162 0.41 3.39 7.24
CA GLN A 162 1.60 3.77 6.50
C GLN A 162 1.32 3.78 5.01
N LEU A 163 1.76 4.82 4.30
CA LEU A 163 1.67 4.92 2.84
C LEU A 163 3.08 4.86 2.24
N TRP A 164 3.36 3.76 1.55
CA TRP A 164 4.65 3.49 0.95
C TRP A 164 4.61 3.80 -0.55
N ARG A 165 5.48 4.70 -0.99
CA ARG A 165 5.67 5.01 -2.40
C ARG A 165 6.59 3.97 -3.03
N CYS A 166 6.09 3.30 -4.07
CA CYS A 166 6.75 2.24 -4.80
C CYS A 166 6.87 2.63 -6.28
N ASN A 167 8.01 2.38 -6.91
CA ASN A 167 8.14 2.46 -8.36
C ASN A 167 8.04 1.05 -8.96
N LEU A 168 7.01 0.77 -9.76
CA LEU A 168 6.74 -0.57 -10.30
C LEU A 168 7.19 -0.79 -11.75
N THR A 169 8.04 0.08 -12.30
CA THR A 169 8.63 -0.09 -13.64
C THR A 169 9.40 -1.41 -13.79
N ALA A 170 9.19 -2.12 -14.90
CA ALA A 170 10.02 -3.26 -15.26
C ALA A 170 11.24 -2.86 -16.11
N ALA A 171 11.28 -1.64 -16.64
CA ALA A 171 12.35 -1.20 -17.53
C ALA A 171 13.57 -0.63 -16.78
N ASP A 172 13.35 0.04 -15.65
CA ASP A 172 14.40 0.77 -14.94
C ASP A 172 14.99 -0.01 -13.76
N THR A 173 16.11 0.49 -13.24
CA THR A 173 16.63 0.06 -11.94
C THR A 173 15.53 0.30 -10.88
N PRO A 174 15.10 -0.72 -10.12
CA PRO A 174 14.05 -0.54 -9.14
C PRO A 174 14.48 0.47 -8.08
N ASP A 175 13.68 1.51 -7.88
CA ASP A 175 13.83 2.40 -6.72
C ASP A 175 13.35 1.66 -5.47
N ASP A 176 14.10 1.82 -4.37
CA ASP A 176 13.70 1.27 -3.08
C ASP A 176 12.40 1.96 -2.62
N PRO A 177 11.36 1.20 -2.20
CA PRO A 177 10.14 1.80 -1.67
C PRO A 177 10.46 2.67 -0.45
N VAL A 178 9.79 3.81 -0.36
CA VAL A 178 9.95 4.77 0.73
C VAL A 178 8.64 5.00 1.45
N LEU A 179 8.71 5.14 2.78
CA LEU A 179 7.58 5.60 3.57
C LEU A 179 7.37 7.09 3.27
N ASP A 180 6.27 7.42 2.61
CA ASP A 180 5.99 8.77 2.10
C ASP A 180 5.07 9.54 3.06
N LEU A 181 4.10 8.85 3.67
CA LEU A 181 3.11 9.44 4.57
C LEU A 181 2.66 8.43 5.64
N CYS A 182 2.28 8.93 6.81
CA CYS A 182 1.56 8.17 7.83
C CYS A 182 0.25 8.90 8.17
N PHE A 183 -0.89 8.21 8.03
CA PHE A 183 -2.15 8.67 8.60
C PHE A 183 -2.22 8.20 10.04
N VAL A 184 -2.19 9.13 11.00
CA VAL A 184 -2.30 8.81 12.41
C VAL A 184 -3.76 8.90 12.86
N HIS A 185 -4.18 8.02 13.76
CA HIS A 185 -5.57 8.01 14.23
C HIS A 185 -5.72 7.37 15.62
N PRO A 186 -6.80 7.71 16.35
CA PRO A 186 -7.14 7.12 17.66
C PRO A 186 -8.17 5.96 17.59
N TYR A 187 -8.47 5.45 16.38
CA TYR A 187 -9.54 4.47 16.14
C TYR A 187 -9.13 2.99 16.37
N GLY A 188 -8.00 2.75 17.02
CA GLY A 188 -7.56 1.39 17.31
C GLY A 188 -6.83 0.66 16.18
N ILE A 189 -6.86 -0.67 16.25
CA ILE A 189 -6.25 -1.56 15.26
C ILE A 189 -7.02 -1.53 13.95
N VAL A 190 -6.30 -1.56 12.83
CA VAL A 190 -6.92 -1.54 11.50
C VAL A 190 -6.72 -2.89 10.82
N LEU A 191 -7.82 -3.60 10.62
CA LEU A 191 -7.88 -4.92 10.01
C LEU A 191 -8.50 -4.80 8.61
N ASP A 192 -8.06 -5.65 7.67
CA ASP A 192 -8.64 -5.79 6.33
C ASP A 192 -8.96 -4.47 5.61
N MET A 193 -7.96 -3.59 5.55
CA MET A 193 -8.07 -2.29 4.91
C MET A 193 -8.27 -2.43 3.39
N LYS A 194 -9.20 -1.65 2.85
CA LYS A 194 -9.42 -1.46 1.41
C LYS A 194 -9.54 0.01 1.06
N TRP A 195 -9.02 0.38 -0.10
CA TRP A 195 -9.26 1.71 -0.63
C TRP A 195 -10.71 1.85 -1.08
N CYS A 196 -11.33 2.94 -0.66
CA CYS A 196 -12.59 3.35 -1.26
C CYS A 196 -12.29 3.80 -2.70
N PRO A 197 -13.05 3.36 -3.73
CA PRO A 197 -12.87 3.82 -5.11
C PRO A 197 -13.26 5.31 -5.31
N TYR A 198 -13.54 6.01 -4.22
CA TYR A 198 -14.01 7.38 -4.16
C TYR A 198 -12.84 8.37 -4.17
N GLY A 199 -12.94 9.47 -4.94
CA GLY A 199 -11.93 10.54 -5.00
C GLY A 199 -10.72 10.30 -5.91
N ALA A 200 -10.40 9.06 -6.29
CA ALA A 200 -9.32 8.76 -7.23
C ALA A 200 -9.63 9.16 -8.69
N TYR A 201 -10.91 9.41 -8.98
CA TYR A 201 -11.46 9.65 -10.32
C TYR A 201 -12.31 10.92 -10.41
N GLU A 202 -12.36 11.72 -9.33
CA GLU A 202 -13.16 12.95 -9.33
C GLU A 202 -12.35 14.08 -9.97
N GLU A 203 -12.88 14.64 -11.06
CA GLU A 203 -12.36 15.89 -11.59
C GLU A 203 -12.52 16.98 -10.52
N VAL A 204 -11.50 17.81 -10.36
CA VAL A 204 -11.55 18.97 -9.46
C VAL A 204 -12.65 19.89 -9.97
N GLY A 205 -13.82 19.83 -9.33
CA GLY A 205 -14.94 20.74 -9.56
C GLY A 205 -14.67 22.13 -9.03
#